data_AF-A0A1S4ER94-F1
#
_entry.id   AF-A0A1S4ER94-F1
#
_cell.length_a   1.000
_cell.length_b   1.000
_cell.length_c   1.000
_cell.angle_alpha   90.00
_cell.angle_beta   90.00
_cell.angle_gamma   90.00
#
_symmetry.space_group_name_H-M   'P 1'
#
loop_
_entity.id
_entity.type
_entity.pdbx_description
1 polymer ?
#
loop_
_entity_poly.entity_id
_entity_poly.type
_entity_poly.pdbx_seq_one_letter_code
_entity_poly.pdbx_strand_id
1 'polypeptide(L)'
;LGDEMGMGKTVQMISFLAAVHVSKIRNKHTGIPGLGPSMIVCPVTVMHQWVSEFHKWYPPIRVAVLHGTGSFGGSKPQLIKEMVRSNGIIITSYSSLVHHLETLMVTKWHYVILDEGHTIRNPDSQVTLAAKCLRTPHRIILTGSPMQNKLQELWSLFDFVYPGKLGTLPMFMQYYGDAIIQGGFASASEAQVLAGYKCAKTLKEIISPFMLRRMKKDVMEHLQLPNKSEQVLFCKLSDEQVRQYRGYLNSGDVNDILSGRLKIFVGLIKLRKICNHPDLFSGGPKLLRGDREEDIPEEERFGYWGKAGKM
;
A
#
# COMPACT_ATOMS: atom_id res chain seq x y z
N LEU A 1 -5.44 -2.26 12.50
CA LEU A 1 -4.58 -3.47 12.57
C LEU A 1 -3.24 -3.17 11.90
N GLY A 2 -2.23 -2.90 12.71
CA GLY A 2 -0.87 -2.49 12.34
C GLY A 2 0.15 -3.63 12.34
N ASP A 3 -0.32 -4.88 12.31
CA ASP A 3 0.47 -6.10 12.33
C ASP A 3 1.45 -6.17 11.16
N GLU A 4 2.70 -6.59 11.42
CA GLU A 4 3.73 -6.82 10.38
C GLU A 4 3.24 -7.70 9.21
N MET A 5 3.84 -7.48 8.04
CA MET A 5 3.51 -8.21 6.82
C MET A 5 3.80 -9.71 6.99
N GLY A 6 2.84 -10.55 6.61
CA GLY A 6 2.92 -12.01 6.75
C GLY A 6 2.25 -12.60 8.00
N MET A 7 1.74 -11.80 8.94
CA MET A 7 1.08 -12.32 10.15
C MET A 7 -0.42 -12.65 9.99
N GLY A 8 -0.92 -12.81 8.77
CA GLY A 8 -2.29 -13.26 8.52
C GLY A 8 -3.39 -12.22 8.85
N LYS A 9 -3.16 -10.93 8.59
CA LYS A 9 -4.15 -9.86 8.78
C LYS A 9 -5.48 -10.14 8.07
N THR A 10 -5.42 -10.69 6.86
CA THR A 10 -6.59 -11.06 6.05
C THR A 10 -7.46 -12.09 6.76
N VAL A 11 -6.87 -13.19 7.24
CA VAL A 11 -7.59 -14.26 7.94
C VAL A 11 -8.22 -13.74 9.23
N GLN A 12 -7.53 -12.88 9.98
CA GLN A 12 -8.09 -12.26 11.18
C GLN A 12 -9.32 -11.40 10.85
N MET A 13 -9.25 -10.62 9.77
CA MET A 13 -10.38 -9.80 9.34
C MET A 13 -11.56 -10.66 8.87
N ILE A 14 -11.31 -11.71 8.10
CA ILE A 14 -12.35 -12.64 7.66
C ILE A 14 -13.00 -13.33 8.87
N SER A 15 -12.20 -13.80 9.82
CA SER A 15 -12.68 -14.45 11.06
C SER A 15 -13.54 -13.50 11.89
N PHE A 16 -13.13 -12.24 11.99
CA PHE A 16 -13.91 -11.19 12.65
C PHE A 16 -15.27 -10.97 11.96
N LEU A 17 -15.28 -10.78 10.63
CA LEU A 17 -16.51 -10.58 9.87
C LEU A 17 -17.44 -11.80 9.94
N ALA A 18 -16.87 -13.01 9.89
CA ALA A 18 -17.61 -14.27 10.05
C ALA A 18 -18.25 -14.36 11.44
N ALA A 19 -17.52 -14.01 12.50
CA ALA A 19 -18.06 -13.98 13.87
C ALA A 19 -19.21 -12.98 14.01
N VAL A 20 -19.07 -11.78 13.42
CA VAL A 20 -20.16 -10.79 13.39
C VAL A 20 -21.37 -11.30 12.61
N HIS A 21 -21.15 -11.96 11.48
CA HIS A 21 -22.23 -12.53 10.67
C HIS A 21 -22.99 -13.64 11.42
N VAL A 22 -22.28 -14.59 12.05
CA VAL A 22 -22.88 -15.72 12.77
C VAL A 22 -23.53 -15.30 14.08
N SER A 23 -22.89 -14.41 14.85
CA SER A 23 -23.40 -14.01 16.16
C SER A 23 -24.74 -13.31 16.12
N LYS A 24 -25.10 -12.71 14.97
CA LYS A 24 -26.34 -11.94 14.76
C LYS A 24 -26.58 -10.88 15.84
N ILE A 25 -25.53 -10.45 16.54
CA ILE A 25 -25.61 -9.43 17.57
C ILE A 25 -26.11 -8.16 16.91
N ARG A 26 -27.18 -7.60 17.47
CA ARG A 26 -27.79 -6.40 16.94
C ARG A 26 -26.91 -5.21 17.28
N ASN A 27 -26.40 -4.54 16.26
CA ASN A 27 -25.64 -3.32 16.46
C ASN A 27 -26.58 -2.23 17.00
N LYS A 28 -26.32 -1.74 18.21
CA LYS A 28 -27.18 -0.74 18.89
C LYS A 28 -27.30 0.57 18.11
N HIS A 29 -26.30 0.93 17.31
CA HIS A 29 -26.29 2.17 16.53
C HIS A 29 -26.97 2.05 15.17
N THR A 30 -26.80 0.92 14.48
CA THR A 30 -27.39 0.74 13.13
C THR A 30 -28.68 -0.06 13.12
N GLY A 31 -28.99 -0.77 14.21
CA GLY A 31 -30.13 -1.67 14.32
C GLY A 31 -30.01 -2.96 13.49
N ILE A 32 -28.91 -3.13 12.74
CA ILE A 32 -28.67 -4.26 11.85
C ILE A 32 -28.35 -5.52 12.69
N PRO A 33 -29.07 -6.64 12.50
CA PRO A 33 -28.73 -7.91 13.11
C PRO A 33 -27.56 -8.57 12.37
N GLY A 34 -26.43 -8.75 13.05
CA GLY A 34 -25.24 -9.38 12.48
C GLY A 34 -24.49 -8.48 11.49
N LEU A 35 -24.00 -9.07 10.40
CA LEU A 35 -23.20 -8.34 9.43
C LEU A 35 -24.09 -7.69 8.36
N GLY A 36 -24.13 -6.35 8.35
CA GLY A 36 -24.67 -5.56 7.25
C GLY A 36 -23.72 -5.41 6.05
N PRO A 37 -24.15 -4.66 5.02
CA PRO A 37 -23.36 -4.49 3.80
C PRO A 37 -22.00 -3.87 4.10
N SER A 38 -20.94 -4.50 3.62
CA SER A 38 -19.57 -4.14 3.99
C SER A 38 -18.71 -3.96 2.75
N MET A 39 -17.68 -3.13 2.87
CA MET A 39 -16.77 -2.83 1.77
C MET A 39 -15.32 -3.01 2.19
N ILE A 40 -14.54 -3.63 1.31
CA ILE A 40 -13.09 -3.79 1.43
C ILE A 40 -12.46 -3.07 0.25
N VAL A 41 -11.61 -2.09 0.54
CA VAL A 41 -10.83 -1.37 -0.47
C VAL A 41 -9.40 -1.87 -0.37
N CYS A 42 -8.86 -2.39 -1.46
CA CYS A 42 -7.51 -2.97 -1.49
C CYS A 42 -6.79 -2.66 -2.81
N PRO A 43 -5.47 -2.85 -2.90
CA PRO A 43 -4.77 -2.78 -4.18
C PRO A 43 -5.34 -3.77 -5.21
N VAL A 44 -5.33 -3.39 -6.49
CA VAL A 44 -5.87 -4.22 -7.59
C VAL A 44 -5.25 -5.62 -7.60
N THR A 45 -3.96 -5.72 -7.28
CA THR A 45 -3.18 -6.96 -7.26
C THR A 45 -3.66 -7.98 -6.23
N VAL A 46 -4.34 -7.56 -5.16
CA VAL A 46 -4.79 -8.45 -4.07
C VAL A 46 -6.30 -8.68 -4.04
N MET A 47 -7.08 -8.07 -4.93
CA MET A 47 -8.54 -8.23 -4.94
C MET A 47 -8.97 -9.69 -5.10
N HIS A 48 -8.37 -10.43 -6.04
CA HIS A 48 -8.68 -11.84 -6.26
C HIS A 48 -8.22 -12.73 -5.09
N GLN A 49 -7.12 -12.34 -4.42
CA GLN A 49 -6.68 -13.01 -3.20
C GLN A 49 -7.75 -12.88 -2.11
N TRP A 50 -8.30 -11.68 -1.87
CA TRP A 50 -9.39 -11.50 -0.91
C TRP A 50 -10.58 -12.41 -1.21
N VAL A 51 -11.01 -12.48 -2.48
CA VAL A 51 -12.10 -13.39 -2.88
C VAL A 51 -11.75 -14.85 -2.57
N SER A 52 -10.56 -15.30 -2.95
CA SER A 52 -10.12 -16.67 -2.70
C SER A 52 -10.06 -16.99 -1.20
N GLU A 53 -9.57 -16.06 -0.38
CA GLU A 53 -9.48 -16.24 1.06
C GLU A 53 -10.88 -16.28 1.71
N PHE A 54 -11.84 -15.47 1.26
CA PHE A 54 -13.23 -15.59 1.73
C PHE A 54 -13.83 -16.95 1.38
N HIS A 55 -13.65 -17.44 0.15
CA HIS A 55 -14.16 -18.75 -0.26
C HIS A 55 -13.47 -19.90 0.48
N LYS A 56 -12.21 -19.72 0.87
CA LYS A 56 -11.45 -20.72 1.64
C LYS A 56 -11.88 -20.76 3.11
N TRP A 57 -11.95 -19.61 3.77
CA TRP A 57 -12.14 -19.53 5.22
C TRP A 57 -13.60 -19.37 5.66
N TYR A 58 -14.43 -18.72 4.84
CA TYR A 58 -15.85 -18.51 5.15
C TYR A 58 -16.74 -18.42 3.89
N PRO A 59 -16.99 -19.54 3.20
CA PRO A 59 -17.83 -19.59 1.99
C PRO A 59 -19.27 -19.04 2.10
N PRO A 60 -19.98 -19.09 3.26
CA PRO A 60 -21.39 -18.68 3.34
C PRO A 60 -21.68 -17.22 3.01
N ILE A 61 -20.67 -16.34 3.06
CA ILE A 61 -20.87 -14.91 2.82
C ILE A 61 -20.78 -14.58 1.32
N ARG A 62 -21.74 -13.82 0.81
CA ARG A 62 -21.69 -13.34 -0.57
C ARG A 62 -20.58 -12.28 -0.70
N VAL A 63 -19.64 -12.51 -1.60
CA VAL A 63 -18.54 -11.59 -1.91
C VAL A 63 -18.57 -11.26 -3.41
N ALA A 64 -18.38 -9.99 -3.76
CA ALA A 64 -18.31 -9.56 -5.15
C ALA A 64 -17.21 -8.52 -5.37
N VAL A 65 -16.61 -8.53 -6.56
CA VAL A 65 -15.57 -7.57 -6.96
C VAL A 65 -16.20 -6.45 -7.79
N LEU A 66 -16.08 -5.22 -7.31
CA LEU A 66 -16.49 -4.00 -8.01
C LEU A 66 -15.33 -3.46 -8.86
N HIS A 67 -14.92 -4.24 -9.86
CA HIS A 67 -13.86 -3.88 -10.80
C HIS A 67 -14.18 -4.49 -12.18
N GLY A 68 -13.54 -3.99 -13.25
CA GLY A 68 -13.70 -4.57 -14.58
C GLY A 68 -13.24 -6.04 -14.70
N THR A 69 -12.45 -6.52 -13.74
CA THR A 69 -12.04 -7.92 -13.62
C THR A 69 -13.06 -8.80 -12.90
N GLY A 70 -14.18 -8.24 -12.44
CA GLY A 70 -15.27 -8.99 -11.85
C GLY A 70 -16.06 -9.76 -12.92
N SER A 71 -16.64 -10.90 -12.51
CA SER A 71 -17.46 -11.74 -13.39
C SER A 71 -18.90 -11.24 -13.60
N PHE A 72 -19.27 -10.11 -12.98
CA PHE A 72 -20.63 -9.58 -13.05
C PHE A 72 -20.88 -8.88 -14.39
N GLY A 73 -21.77 -9.45 -15.21
CA GLY A 73 -22.12 -8.91 -16.54
C GLY A 73 -23.09 -7.71 -16.52
N GLY A 74 -23.63 -7.31 -15.36
CA GLY A 74 -24.52 -6.16 -15.24
C GLY A 74 -23.79 -4.84 -14.96
N SER A 75 -24.55 -3.76 -14.78
CA SER A 75 -23.95 -2.46 -14.45
C SER A 75 -23.42 -2.42 -13.01
N LYS A 76 -22.31 -1.71 -12.78
CA LYS A 76 -21.70 -1.56 -11.44
C LYS A 76 -22.69 -1.03 -10.37
N PRO A 77 -23.58 -0.07 -10.65
CA PRO A 77 -24.60 0.35 -9.69
C PRO A 77 -25.61 -0.74 -9.34
N GLN A 78 -25.97 -1.62 -10.28
CA GLN A 78 -26.84 -2.77 -9.99
C GLN A 78 -26.15 -3.76 -9.05
N LEU A 79 -24.87 -4.06 -9.29
CA LEU A 79 -24.08 -4.90 -8.38
C LEU A 79 -24.09 -4.35 -6.95
N ILE A 80 -23.84 -3.04 -6.79
CA ILE A 80 -23.87 -2.39 -5.47
C ILE A 80 -25.24 -2.58 -4.80
N LYS A 81 -26.33 -2.35 -5.52
CA LYS A 81 -27.70 -2.52 -4.99
C LYS A 81 -27.97 -3.97 -4.58
N GLU A 82 -27.58 -4.95 -5.38
CA GLU A 82 -27.76 -6.37 -5.06
C GLU A 82 -26.96 -6.79 -3.83
N MET A 83 -25.71 -6.35 -3.74
CA MET A 83 -24.83 -6.66 -2.61
C MET A 83 -25.33 -6.03 -1.32
N VAL A 84 -25.88 -4.81 -1.40
CA VAL A 84 -26.52 -4.16 -0.25
C VAL A 84 -27.76 -4.92 0.22
N ARG A 85 -28.60 -5.39 -0.71
CA ARG A 85 -29.79 -6.19 -0.39
C ARG A 85 -29.46 -7.53 0.27
N SER A 86 -28.39 -8.18 -0.17
CA SER A 86 -27.96 -9.47 0.37
C SER A 86 -27.00 -9.35 1.56
N ASN A 87 -26.77 -8.15 2.11
CA ASN A 87 -25.78 -7.88 3.16
C ASN A 87 -24.39 -8.46 2.84
N GLY A 88 -23.99 -8.43 1.57
CA GLY A 88 -22.73 -8.99 1.10
C GLY A 88 -21.54 -8.05 1.30
N ILE A 89 -20.36 -8.56 0.96
CA ILE A 89 -19.10 -7.83 0.97
C ILE A 89 -18.71 -7.43 -0.45
N ILE A 90 -18.50 -6.13 -0.68
CA ILE A 90 -17.92 -5.62 -1.92
C ILE A 90 -16.43 -5.42 -1.75
N ILE A 91 -15.63 -5.99 -2.66
CA ILE A 91 -14.20 -5.73 -2.78
C ILE A 91 -13.99 -4.76 -3.94
N THR A 92 -13.28 -3.67 -3.71
CA THR A 92 -13.01 -2.66 -4.73
C THR A 92 -11.55 -2.20 -4.67
N SER A 93 -11.08 -1.56 -5.72
CA SER A 93 -9.76 -0.92 -5.74
C SER A 93 -9.83 0.53 -5.28
N TYR A 94 -8.69 1.06 -4.81
CA TYR A 94 -8.57 2.49 -4.48
C TYR A 94 -8.90 3.42 -5.66
N SER A 95 -8.52 3.03 -6.89
CA SER A 95 -8.90 3.77 -8.10
C SER A 95 -10.40 3.71 -8.36
N SER A 96 -11.01 2.53 -8.24
CA SER A 96 -12.45 2.35 -8.45
C SER A 96 -13.30 3.05 -7.41
N LEU A 97 -12.82 3.16 -6.17
CA LEU A 97 -13.46 3.94 -5.13
C LEU A 97 -13.66 5.40 -5.56
N VAL A 98 -12.64 6.03 -6.13
CA VAL A 98 -12.72 7.42 -6.61
C VAL A 98 -13.69 7.52 -7.80
N HIS A 99 -13.59 6.59 -8.76
CA HIS A 99 -14.45 6.59 -9.94
C HIS A 99 -15.94 6.37 -9.64
N HIS A 100 -16.28 5.60 -8.61
CA HIS A 100 -17.67 5.24 -8.26
C HIS A 100 -18.14 5.92 -6.97
N LEU A 101 -17.44 6.97 -6.52
CA LEU A 101 -17.68 7.61 -5.22
C LEU A 101 -19.13 8.05 -5.04
N GLU A 102 -19.73 8.68 -6.05
CA GLU A 102 -21.11 9.18 -5.98
C GLU A 102 -22.12 8.06 -5.66
N THR A 103 -21.95 6.89 -6.28
CA THR A 103 -22.84 5.74 -6.02
C THR A 103 -22.56 5.10 -4.66
N LEU A 104 -21.28 5.04 -4.27
CA LEU A 104 -20.85 4.44 -3.00
C LEU A 104 -21.22 5.30 -1.78
N MET A 105 -21.25 6.63 -1.92
CA MET A 105 -21.56 7.58 -0.85
C MET A 105 -23.04 7.55 -0.44
N VAL A 106 -23.94 7.26 -1.38
CA VAL A 106 -25.40 7.13 -1.11
C VAL A 106 -25.68 5.90 -0.25
N THR A 107 -24.84 4.87 -0.34
CA THR A 107 -24.99 3.62 0.38
C THR A 107 -24.52 3.76 1.83
N LYS A 108 -25.31 3.25 2.79
CA LYS A 108 -24.92 3.14 4.20
C LYS A 108 -24.18 1.83 4.41
N TRP A 109 -22.86 1.89 4.56
CA TRP A 109 -22.03 0.73 4.83
C TRP A 109 -22.02 0.41 6.32
N HIS A 110 -21.90 -0.86 6.67
CA HIS A 110 -21.73 -1.31 8.04
C HIS A 110 -20.26 -1.34 8.44
N TYR A 111 -19.41 -1.89 7.57
CA TYR A 111 -17.95 -1.85 7.72
C TYR A 111 -17.31 -1.32 6.45
N VAL A 112 -16.30 -0.46 6.61
CA VAL A 112 -15.34 -0.12 5.56
C VAL A 112 -13.95 -0.50 6.05
N ILE A 113 -13.31 -1.38 5.31
CA ILE A 113 -11.97 -1.89 5.61
C ILE A 113 -11.03 -1.44 4.50
N LEU A 114 -9.94 -0.79 4.86
CA LEU A 114 -8.87 -0.39 3.93
C LEU A 114 -7.69 -1.34 4.11
N ASP A 115 -7.35 -2.09 3.07
CA ASP A 115 -6.16 -2.93 3.01
C ASP A 115 -5.00 -2.18 2.37
N GLU A 116 -3.80 -2.36 2.91
CA GLU A 116 -2.65 -1.51 2.61
C GLU A 116 -2.98 -0.02 2.77
N GLY A 117 -3.57 0.32 3.91
CA GLY A 117 -4.04 1.68 4.22
C GLY A 117 -2.95 2.76 4.21
N HIS A 118 -1.68 2.39 4.07
CA HIS A 118 -0.63 3.36 3.75
C HIS A 118 -0.92 4.17 2.46
N THR A 119 -1.82 3.69 1.60
CA THR A 119 -2.31 4.40 0.42
C THR A 119 -3.00 5.74 0.74
N ILE A 120 -3.65 5.87 1.90
CA ILE A 120 -4.37 7.10 2.32
C ILE A 120 -3.56 8.01 3.25
N ARG A 121 -2.23 7.86 3.28
CA ARG A 121 -1.35 8.67 4.13
C ARG A 121 -1.35 10.15 3.78
N ASN A 122 -1.51 10.49 2.50
CA ASN A 122 -1.58 11.87 2.07
C ASN A 122 -3.00 12.42 2.30
N PRO A 123 -3.21 13.41 3.20
CA PRO A 123 -4.53 14.01 3.47
C PRO A 123 -5.21 14.57 2.22
N ASP A 124 -4.42 15.15 1.31
CA ASP A 124 -4.91 15.90 0.16
C ASP A 124 -5.20 15.01 -1.06
N SER A 125 -4.89 13.70 -0.97
CA SER A 125 -5.11 12.81 -2.09
C SER A 125 -6.62 12.57 -2.32
N GLN A 126 -7.02 12.51 -3.59
CA GLN A 126 -8.41 12.21 -3.97
C GLN A 126 -8.90 10.90 -3.36
N VAL A 127 -8.01 9.90 -3.24
CA VAL A 127 -8.32 8.60 -2.63
C VAL A 127 -8.64 8.76 -1.14
N THR A 128 -7.85 9.54 -0.40
CA THR A 128 -8.09 9.82 1.02
C THR A 128 -9.42 10.55 1.23
N LEU A 129 -9.68 11.58 0.44
CA LEU A 129 -10.92 12.35 0.50
C LEU A 129 -12.12 11.43 0.19
N ALA A 130 -12.05 10.65 -0.89
CA ALA A 130 -13.08 9.68 -1.27
C ALA A 130 -13.35 8.65 -0.16
N ALA A 131 -12.29 8.09 0.45
CA ALA A 131 -12.41 7.14 1.55
C ALA A 131 -13.08 7.77 2.79
N LYS A 132 -12.72 9.02 3.13
CA LYS A 132 -13.30 9.72 4.29
C LYS A 132 -14.78 10.10 4.09
N CYS A 133 -15.22 10.32 2.85
CA CYS A 133 -16.62 10.59 2.49
C CYS A 133 -17.56 9.39 2.69
N LEU A 134 -17.03 8.17 2.83
CA LEU A 134 -17.84 6.96 3.01
C LEU A 134 -18.56 6.98 4.37
N ARG A 135 -19.88 6.74 4.31
CA ARG A 135 -20.74 6.67 5.49
C ARG A 135 -20.73 5.26 6.06
N THR A 136 -20.07 5.11 7.19
CA THR A 136 -19.99 3.83 7.92
C THR A 136 -19.78 4.10 9.42
N PRO A 137 -20.37 3.28 10.31
CA PRO A 137 -20.08 3.35 11.75
C PRO A 137 -18.73 2.72 12.09
N HIS A 138 -18.29 1.71 11.33
CA HIS A 138 -17.07 0.97 11.61
C HIS A 138 -16.05 1.17 10.49
N ARG A 139 -14.87 1.68 10.87
CA ARG A 139 -13.77 2.00 9.97
C ARG A 139 -12.51 1.30 10.43
N ILE A 140 -11.95 0.44 9.58
CA ILE A 140 -10.78 -0.36 9.93
C ILE A 140 -9.71 -0.18 8.87
N ILE A 141 -8.47 -0.02 9.32
CA ILE A 141 -7.29 -0.01 8.46
C ILE A 141 -6.44 -1.24 8.75
N LEU A 142 -6.03 -1.94 7.69
CA LEU A 142 -5.00 -2.96 7.69
C LEU A 142 -3.74 -2.36 7.07
N THR A 143 -2.63 -2.38 7.80
CA THR A 143 -1.34 -1.89 7.28
C THR A 143 -0.19 -2.58 8.01
N GLY A 144 0.84 -3.00 7.26
CA GLY A 144 2.08 -3.48 7.86
C GLY A 144 3.01 -2.36 8.34
N SER A 145 2.77 -1.13 7.89
CA SER A 145 3.59 0.04 8.20
C SER A 145 2.69 1.25 8.49
N PRO A 146 2.13 1.36 9.71
CA PRO A 146 1.21 2.44 10.06
C PRO A 146 1.86 3.83 10.01
N MET A 147 3.16 3.94 10.28
CA MET A 147 3.92 5.19 10.11
C MET A 147 5.25 4.90 9.42
N GLN A 148 5.62 5.72 8.43
CA GLN A 148 6.96 5.70 7.85
C GLN A 148 7.75 6.95 8.24
N ASN A 149 7.29 8.15 7.86
CA ASN A 149 8.19 9.31 7.88
C ASN A 149 7.62 10.61 8.45
N LYS A 150 6.29 10.82 8.45
CA LYS A 150 5.70 12.11 8.87
C LYS A 150 4.49 11.94 9.78
N LEU A 151 4.35 12.82 10.77
CA LEU A 151 3.20 12.84 11.69
C LEU A 151 1.87 13.14 10.97
N GLN A 152 1.92 13.88 9.86
CA GLN A 152 0.75 14.14 9.01
C GLN A 152 0.14 12.84 8.46
N GLU A 153 0.97 11.84 8.16
CA GLU A 153 0.53 10.53 7.67
C GLU A 153 -0.28 9.80 8.75
N LEU A 154 0.20 9.84 10.01
CA LEU A 154 -0.49 9.27 11.14
C LEU A 154 -1.84 9.93 11.35
N TRP A 155 -1.89 11.27 11.32
CA TRP A 155 -3.13 12.02 11.44
C TRP A 155 -4.12 11.62 10.35
N SER A 156 -3.68 11.51 9.09
CA SER A 156 -4.56 11.14 7.97
C SER A 156 -5.23 9.77 8.19
N LEU A 157 -4.45 8.78 8.65
CA LEU A 157 -4.94 7.44 8.96
C LEU A 157 -5.91 7.45 10.14
N PHE A 158 -5.58 8.20 11.19
CA PHE A 158 -6.41 8.29 12.39
C PHE A 158 -7.72 9.01 12.14
N ASP A 159 -7.70 10.07 11.34
CA ASP A 159 -8.89 10.82 10.95
C ASP A 159 -9.86 9.96 10.12
N PHE A 160 -9.34 9.00 9.34
CA PHE A 160 -10.21 7.98 8.76
C PHE A 160 -10.83 7.09 9.84
N VAL A 161 -10.04 6.48 10.73
CA VAL A 161 -10.52 5.50 11.73
C VAL A 161 -11.50 6.12 12.73
N TYR A 162 -11.16 7.28 13.29
CA TYR A 162 -11.97 8.01 14.25
C TYR A 162 -11.96 9.50 13.88
N PRO A 163 -12.89 9.94 13.01
CA PRO A 163 -12.93 11.33 12.56
C PRO A 163 -13.16 12.28 13.73
N GLY A 164 -12.38 13.37 13.78
CA GLY A 164 -12.52 14.43 14.77
C GLY A 164 -11.85 14.20 16.14
N LYS A 165 -11.30 13.01 16.45
CA LYS A 165 -10.63 12.78 17.76
C LYS A 165 -9.38 13.62 17.97
N LEU A 166 -8.59 13.77 16.91
CA LEU A 166 -7.33 14.52 16.91
C LEU A 166 -7.51 15.98 16.45
N GLY A 167 -8.76 16.42 16.25
CA GLY A 167 -9.06 17.73 15.67
C GLY A 167 -8.68 17.83 14.19
N THR A 168 -8.62 19.05 13.68
CA THR A 168 -8.22 19.35 12.31
C THR A 168 -6.71 19.22 12.13
N LEU A 169 -6.24 18.96 10.91
CA LEU A 169 -4.81 18.82 10.60
C LEU A 169 -3.96 20.03 11.08
N PRO A 170 -4.38 21.30 10.87
CA PRO A 170 -3.60 22.45 11.35
C PRO A 170 -3.47 22.48 12.88
N MET A 171 -4.57 22.22 13.60
CA MET A 171 -4.53 22.15 15.07
C MET A 171 -3.64 21.00 15.54
N PHE A 172 -3.75 19.82 14.93
CA PHE A 172 -2.90 18.69 15.24
C PHE A 172 -1.41 18.99 15.05
N MET A 173 -1.06 19.65 13.94
CA MET A 173 0.32 20.06 13.67
C MET A 173 0.81 21.08 14.68
N GLN A 174 0.00 22.08 15.03
CA GLN A 174 0.38 23.09 16.02
C GLN A 174 0.59 22.49 17.42
N TYR A 175 -0.31 21.59 17.86
CA TYR A 175 -0.27 21.02 19.21
C TYR A 175 0.76 19.90 19.37
N TYR A 176 0.90 19.02 18.38
CA TYR A 176 1.78 17.85 18.45
C TYR A 176 2.92 17.92 17.43
N GLY A 177 2.62 18.23 16.18
CA GLY A 177 3.57 18.20 15.07
C GLY A 177 4.80 19.07 15.31
N ASP A 178 4.60 20.36 15.54
CA ASP A 178 5.66 21.37 15.60
C ASP A 178 6.59 21.12 16.80
N ALA A 179 6.04 20.78 17.97
CA ALA A 179 6.81 20.46 19.15
C ALA A 179 7.68 19.19 18.96
N ILE A 180 7.14 18.16 18.31
CA ILE A 180 7.88 16.92 18.06
C ILE A 180 8.97 17.13 17.00
N ILE A 181 8.67 17.89 15.94
CA ILE A 181 9.64 18.20 14.88
C ILE A 181 10.78 19.05 15.46
N GLN A 182 10.45 20.10 16.23
CA GLN A 182 11.45 20.96 16.87
C GLN A 182 12.35 20.20 17.82
N GLY A 183 11.78 19.33 18.66
CA GLY A 183 12.55 18.48 19.58
C GLY A 183 13.35 17.36 18.90
N GLY A 184 13.11 17.09 17.61
CA GLY A 184 13.84 16.09 16.82
C GLY A 184 15.06 16.63 16.08
N PHE A 185 15.25 17.95 16.01
CA PHE A 185 16.44 18.54 15.39
C PHE A 185 17.68 18.38 16.27
N ALA A 186 18.82 18.13 15.64
CA ALA A 186 20.11 18.03 16.35
C ALA A 186 20.52 19.34 17.06
N SER A 187 19.98 20.48 16.62
CA SER A 187 20.21 21.81 17.21
C SER A 187 19.20 22.20 18.30
N ALA A 188 18.34 21.28 18.73
CA ALA A 188 17.28 21.57 19.71
C ALA A 188 17.86 21.76 21.12
N SER A 189 17.28 22.69 21.89
CA SER A 189 17.59 22.84 23.31
C SER A 189 17.01 21.68 24.13
N GLU A 190 17.57 21.41 25.31
CA GLU A 190 17.06 20.35 26.21
C GLU A 190 15.57 20.53 26.54
N ALA A 191 15.13 21.79 26.70
CA ALA A 191 13.73 22.11 26.93
C ALA A 191 12.83 21.72 25.74
N GLN A 192 13.29 21.94 24.51
CA GLN A 192 12.57 21.56 23.29
C GLN A 192 12.52 20.03 23.10
N VAL A 193 13.61 19.33 23.39
CA VAL A 193 13.66 17.86 23.34
C VAL A 193 12.67 17.26 24.35
N LEU A 194 12.65 17.78 25.59
CA LEU A 194 11.72 17.31 26.62
C LEU A 194 10.26 17.60 26.25
N ALA A 195 9.97 18.79 25.71
CA ALA A 195 8.63 19.16 25.26
C ALA A 195 8.16 18.25 24.11
N GLY A 196 9.01 18.01 23.10
CA GLY A 196 8.72 17.09 22.00
C GLY A 196 8.47 15.67 22.47
N TYR A 197 9.29 15.15 23.39
CA TYR A 197 9.11 13.82 23.96
C TYR A 197 7.79 13.68 24.73
N LYS A 198 7.44 14.68 25.57
CA LYS A 198 6.16 14.70 26.29
C LYS A 198 4.98 14.69 25.31
N CYS A 199 4.99 15.51 24.28
CA CYS A 199 3.94 15.55 23.26
C CYS A 199 3.81 14.21 22.53
N ALA A 200 4.93 13.59 22.15
CA ALA A 200 4.95 12.29 21.50
C ALA A 200 4.38 11.18 22.39
N LYS A 201 4.69 11.19 23.70
CA LYS A 201 4.18 10.23 24.68
C LYS A 201 2.66 10.37 24.84
N THR A 202 2.16 11.59 25.01
CA THR A 202 0.72 11.85 25.11
C THR A 202 -0.01 11.39 23.85
N LEU A 203 0.54 11.68 22.66
CA LEU A 203 -0.03 11.24 21.40
C LEU A 203 -0.08 9.70 21.29
N LYS A 204 1.00 9.02 21.71
CA LYS A 204 1.05 7.55 21.73
C LYS A 204 -0.02 6.96 22.66
N GLU A 205 -0.24 7.54 23.83
CA GLU A 205 -1.26 7.08 24.79
C GLU A 205 -2.68 7.23 24.23
N ILE A 206 -2.97 8.32 23.51
CA ILE A 206 -4.26 8.54 22.85
C ILE A 206 -4.50 7.49 21.74
N ILE A 207 -3.45 7.12 21.02
CA ILE A 207 -3.52 6.25 19.84
C ILE A 207 -3.53 4.76 20.22
N SER A 208 -2.83 4.39 21.28
CA SER A 208 -2.59 3.00 21.68
C SER A 208 -3.85 2.11 21.74
N PRO A 209 -5.00 2.57 22.27
CA PRO A 209 -6.21 1.74 22.35
C PRO A 209 -6.80 1.35 20.98
N PHE A 210 -6.53 2.14 19.94
CA PHE A 210 -7.06 1.92 18.59
C PHE A 210 -6.07 1.21 17.67
N MET A 211 -4.84 0.97 18.13
CA MET A 211 -3.77 0.37 17.33
C MET A 211 -3.36 -0.98 17.91
N LEU A 212 -3.89 -2.05 17.31
CA LEU A 212 -3.36 -3.40 17.51
C LEU A 212 -2.14 -3.60 16.61
N ARG A 213 -0.98 -3.85 17.20
CA ARG A 213 0.28 -4.11 16.47
C ARG A 213 1.08 -5.18 17.20
N ARG A 214 1.22 -6.34 16.56
CA ARG A 214 2.21 -7.37 16.91
C ARG A 214 3.41 -7.28 15.98
N MET A 215 4.58 -7.65 16.47
CA MET A 215 5.78 -7.79 15.67
C MET A 215 6.10 -9.28 15.53
N LYS A 216 6.76 -9.71 14.45
CA LYS A 216 7.16 -11.11 14.27
C LYS A 216 7.94 -11.62 15.47
N LYS A 217 8.84 -10.80 16.03
CA LYS A 217 9.61 -11.11 17.24
C LYS A 217 8.74 -11.49 18.44
N ASP A 218 7.55 -10.90 18.56
CA ASP A 218 6.63 -11.15 19.68
C ASP A 218 5.90 -12.49 19.51
N VAL A 219 5.97 -13.09 18.31
CA VAL A 219 5.28 -14.34 17.96
C VAL A 219 6.24 -15.44 17.51
N MET A 220 7.56 -15.17 17.46
CA MET A 220 8.59 -16.14 17.05
C MET A 220 8.62 -17.37 17.97
N GLU A 221 8.25 -17.23 19.24
CA GLU A 221 8.18 -18.37 20.16
C GLU A 221 7.08 -19.39 19.77
N HIS A 222 6.03 -18.93 19.09
CA HIS A 222 4.89 -19.78 18.68
C HIS A 222 4.95 -20.17 17.20
N LEU A 223 5.50 -19.30 16.36
CA LEU A 223 5.75 -19.53 14.95
C LEU A 223 7.19 -20.05 14.82
N GLN A 224 7.37 -21.37 14.82
CA GLN A 224 8.64 -22.06 14.54
C GLN A 224 9.17 -21.75 13.13
N LEU A 225 9.50 -20.49 12.85
CA LEU A 225 9.97 -20.00 11.57
C LEU A 225 11.50 -20.12 11.52
N PRO A 226 12.07 -20.45 10.35
CA PRO A 226 13.51 -20.44 10.17
C PRO A 226 14.06 -19.01 10.32
N ASN A 227 15.31 -18.90 10.77
CA ASN A 227 16.00 -17.63 10.89
C ASN A 227 16.15 -16.96 9.52
N LYS A 228 15.88 -15.65 9.45
CA LYS A 228 16.08 -14.84 8.25
C LYS A 228 17.58 -14.57 8.07
N SER A 229 18.19 -15.11 7.01
CA SER A 229 19.54 -14.73 6.59
C SER A 229 19.48 -13.65 5.51
N GLU A 230 20.11 -12.50 5.75
CA GLU A 230 20.28 -11.45 4.74
C GLU A 230 21.74 -11.44 4.27
N GLN A 231 21.96 -11.44 2.95
CA GLN A 231 23.28 -11.38 2.35
C GLN A 231 23.31 -10.24 1.33
N VAL A 232 24.37 -9.43 1.39
CA VAL A 232 24.63 -8.36 0.43
C VAL A 232 25.73 -8.83 -0.50
N LEU A 233 25.37 -9.07 -1.77
CA LEU A 233 26.31 -9.49 -2.80
C LEU A 233 26.86 -8.27 -3.54
N PHE A 234 28.19 -8.12 -3.54
CA PHE A 234 28.87 -7.05 -4.26
C PHE A 234 29.29 -7.56 -5.64
N CYS A 235 28.47 -7.27 -6.64
CA CYS A 235 28.72 -7.59 -8.04
C CYS A 235 29.52 -6.46 -8.71
N LYS A 236 30.64 -6.80 -9.37
CA LYS A 236 31.37 -5.85 -10.22
C LYS A 236 30.62 -5.69 -11.55
N LEU A 237 30.65 -4.50 -12.14
CA LEU A 237 30.13 -4.29 -13.50
C LEU A 237 31.04 -4.98 -14.51
N SER A 238 30.46 -5.56 -15.57
CA SER A 238 31.23 -6.05 -16.71
C SER A 238 31.85 -4.89 -17.50
N ASP A 239 32.88 -5.17 -18.31
CA ASP A 239 33.53 -4.15 -19.13
C ASP A 239 32.56 -3.44 -20.08
N GLU A 240 31.62 -4.19 -20.65
CA GLU A 240 30.57 -3.64 -21.52
C GLU A 240 29.61 -2.74 -20.72
N GLN A 241 29.20 -3.15 -19.52
CA GLN A 241 28.39 -2.30 -18.64
C GLN A 241 29.14 -1.01 -18.26
N VAL A 242 30.43 -1.09 -17.94
CA VAL A 242 31.26 0.08 -17.62
C VAL A 242 31.35 1.04 -18.81
N ARG A 243 31.53 0.49 -20.02
CA ARG A 243 31.59 1.27 -21.26
C ARG A 243 30.28 2.02 -21.51
N GLN A 244 29.14 1.33 -21.46
CA GLN A 244 27.82 1.94 -21.64
C GLN A 244 27.49 2.93 -20.52
N TYR A 245 27.86 2.61 -19.28
CA TYR A 245 27.64 3.49 -18.13
C TYR A 245 28.39 4.83 -18.31
N ARG A 246 29.69 4.78 -18.65
CA ARG A 246 30.49 5.98 -18.92
C ARG A 246 29.99 6.73 -20.15
N GLY A 247 29.61 6.00 -21.21
CA GLY A 247 29.02 6.59 -22.41
C GLY A 247 27.74 7.37 -22.12
N TYR A 248 26.87 6.82 -21.26
CA TYR A 248 25.66 7.49 -20.83
C TYR A 248 25.95 8.71 -19.94
N LEU A 249 26.93 8.64 -19.03
CA LEU A 249 27.33 9.79 -18.21
C LEU A 249 27.81 10.98 -19.04
N ASN A 250 28.49 10.71 -20.16
CA ASN A 250 28.98 11.74 -21.08
C ASN A 250 27.93 12.17 -22.12
N SER A 251 26.72 11.59 -22.10
CA SER A 251 25.68 11.91 -23.07
C SER A 251 25.00 13.25 -22.79
N GLY A 252 24.44 13.87 -23.84
CA GLY A 252 23.66 15.10 -23.73
C GLY A 252 22.47 14.98 -22.76
N ASP A 253 21.90 13.78 -22.62
CA ASP A 253 20.80 13.49 -21.68
C ASP A 253 21.18 13.85 -20.24
N VAL A 254 22.41 13.56 -19.81
CA VAL A 254 22.86 13.83 -18.44
C VAL A 254 23.10 15.32 -18.25
N ASN A 255 23.68 16.00 -19.24
CA ASN A 255 23.80 17.46 -19.23
C ASN A 255 22.44 18.15 -19.16
N ASP A 256 21.45 17.63 -19.89
CA ASP A 256 20.08 18.13 -19.86
C ASP A 256 19.42 17.91 -18.49
N ILE A 257 19.67 16.76 -17.84
CA ILE A 257 19.22 16.49 -16.47
C ILE A 257 19.88 17.47 -15.47
N LEU A 258 21.19 17.67 -15.56
CA LEU A 258 21.93 18.59 -14.69
C LEU A 258 21.50 20.04 -14.88
N SER A 259 21.14 20.43 -16.11
CA SER A 259 20.56 21.74 -16.43
C SER A 259 19.08 21.89 -16.04
N GLY A 260 18.45 20.84 -15.51
CA GLY A 260 17.04 20.83 -15.12
C GLY A 260 16.02 20.74 -16.26
N ARG A 261 16.47 20.52 -17.51
CA ARG A 261 15.60 20.36 -18.69
C ARG A 261 14.96 18.97 -18.76
N LEU A 262 15.63 17.96 -18.21
CA LEU A 262 15.12 16.60 -18.10
C LEU A 262 14.95 16.17 -16.63
N LYS A 263 13.95 15.32 -16.37
CA LYS A 263 13.69 14.77 -15.04
C LYS A 263 14.78 13.78 -14.65
N ILE A 264 15.35 13.94 -13.46
CA ILE A 264 16.41 13.08 -12.91
C ILE A 264 16.04 11.59 -12.90
N PHE A 265 14.76 11.27 -12.69
CA PHE A 265 14.25 9.91 -12.69
C PHE A 265 14.49 9.17 -14.01
N VAL A 266 14.48 9.87 -15.15
CA VAL A 266 14.74 9.25 -16.46
C VAL A 266 16.18 8.73 -16.51
N GLY A 267 17.14 9.51 -16.02
CA GLY A 267 18.54 9.10 -15.98
C GLY A 267 18.79 7.96 -15.01
N LEU A 268 18.20 8.00 -13.82
CA LEU A 268 18.30 6.91 -12.85
C LEU A 268 17.72 5.59 -13.40
N ILE A 269 16.61 5.65 -14.14
CA ILE A 269 16.02 4.47 -14.77
C ILE A 269 16.96 3.90 -15.85
N LYS A 270 17.60 4.75 -16.66
CA LYS A 270 18.58 4.32 -17.68
C LYS A 270 19.80 3.67 -17.05
N LEU A 271 20.39 4.28 -16.02
CA LEU A 271 21.50 3.69 -15.27
C LEU A 271 21.12 2.34 -14.63
N ARG A 272 19.92 2.25 -14.05
CA ARG A 272 19.40 0.99 -13.49
C ARG A 272 19.28 -0.11 -14.56
N LYS A 273 18.85 0.24 -15.78
CA LYS A 273 18.80 -0.70 -16.91
C LYS A 273 20.20 -1.23 -17.24
N ILE A 274 21.18 -0.35 -17.42
CA ILE A 274 22.58 -0.72 -17.69
C ILE A 274 23.13 -1.67 -16.61
N CYS A 275 22.93 -1.32 -15.33
CA CYS A 275 23.38 -2.15 -14.21
C CYS A 275 22.67 -3.51 -14.12
N ASN A 276 21.44 -3.64 -14.63
CA ASN A 276 20.72 -4.91 -14.66
C ASN A 276 21.20 -5.80 -15.81
N HIS A 277 21.23 -5.24 -17.03
CA HIS A 277 21.78 -5.90 -18.21
C HIS A 277 22.02 -4.83 -19.30
N PRO A 278 23.16 -4.84 -20.01
CA PRO A 278 23.44 -3.84 -21.06
C PRO A 278 22.37 -3.82 -22.15
N ASP A 279 21.82 -4.98 -22.52
CA ASP A 279 20.78 -5.08 -23.55
C ASP A 279 19.47 -4.36 -23.21
N LEU A 280 19.15 -4.18 -21.93
CA LEU A 280 17.96 -3.40 -21.51
C LEU A 280 18.10 -1.91 -21.85
N PHE A 281 19.34 -1.45 -22.03
CA PHE A 281 19.66 -0.08 -22.43
C PHE A 281 19.85 0.03 -23.94
N SER A 282 20.63 -0.87 -24.57
CA SER A 282 20.90 -0.84 -26.01
C SER A 282 19.71 -1.27 -26.88
N GLY A 283 18.75 -2.00 -26.31
CA GLY A 283 17.62 -2.58 -27.04
C GLY A 283 17.94 -3.94 -27.68
N GLY A 284 19.10 -4.53 -27.37
CA GLY A 284 19.52 -5.82 -27.89
C GLY A 284 20.27 -5.77 -29.22
N PRO A 285 20.60 -6.95 -29.78
CA PRO A 285 21.17 -7.06 -31.12
C PRO A 285 20.16 -6.56 -32.17
N LYS A 286 20.64 -5.77 -33.13
CA LYS A 286 19.81 -5.25 -34.23
C LYS A 286 19.65 -6.33 -35.30
N LEU A 287 18.65 -7.18 -35.13
CA LEU A 287 18.25 -8.19 -36.12
C LEU A 287 17.73 -7.52 -37.40
N LEU A 288 18.21 -7.95 -38.57
CA LEU A 288 17.64 -7.55 -39.86
C LEU A 288 16.41 -8.42 -40.19
N ARG A 289 15.61 -7.96 -41.15
CA ARG A 289 14.34 -8.62 -41.51
C ARG A 289 14.64 -9.97 -42.18
N GLY A 290 14.50 -11.06 -41.42
CA GLY A 290 14.73 -12.43 -41.89
C GLY A 290 15.67 -13.25 -41.00
N ASP A 291 16.43 -12.60 -40.12
CA ASP A 291 17.35 -13.26 -39.19
C ASP A 291 16.57 -13.91 -38.04
N ARG A 292 16.87 -15.18 -37.72
CA ARG A 292 16.35 -15.82 -36.51
C ARG A 292 17.33 -15.58 -35.37
N GLU A 293 16.81 -15.39 -34.17
CA GLU A 293 17.63 -15.22 -32.96
C GLU A 293 18.50 -16.47 -32.68
N GLU A 294 18.09 -17.63 -33.19
CA GLU A 294 18.82 -18.90 -33.16
C GLU A 294 20.10 -18.90 -34.01
N ASP A 295 20.16 -18.07 -35.05
CA ASP A 295 21.29 -17.98 -35.98
C ASP A 295 22.42 -17.09 -35.42
N ILE A 296 22.14 -16.33 -34.35
CA ILE A 296 23.12 -15.49 -33.65
C ILE A 296 23.94 -16.35 -32.67
N PRO A 297 25.28 -16.17 -32.60
CA PRO A 297 26.12 -16.75 -31.56
C PRO A 297 25.53 -16.49 -30.16
N GLU A 298 25.57 -17.50 -29.28
CA GLU A 298 24.94 -17.42 -27.96
C GLU A 298 25.38 -16.19 -27.15
N GLU A 299 26.65 -15.81 -27.29
CA GLU A 299 27.25 -14.63 -26.65
C GLU A 299 26.64 -13.30 -27.09
N GLU A 300 26.09 -13.24 -28.31
CA GLU A 300 25.52 -12.02 -28.89
C GLU A 300 24.01 -11.92 -28.71
N ARG A 301 23.33 -13.00 -28.34
CA ARG A 301 21.88 -13.04 -28.09
C ARG A 301 21.47 -12.06 -26.98
N PHE A 302 20.21 -11.64 -27.06
CA PHE A 302 19.61 -10.78 -26.05
C PHE A 302 19.61 -11.48 -24.70
N GLY A 303 20.15 -10.82 -23.68
CA GLY A 303 20.14 -11.36 -22.32
C GLY A 303 21.23 -12.40 -22.03
N TYR A 304 22.27 -12.50 -22.87
CA TYR A 304 23.41 -13.37 -22.59
C TYR A 304 24.06 -13.02 -21.24
N TRP A 305 24.06 -13.98 -20.32
CA TRP A 305 24.44 -13.79 -18.92
C TRP A 305 25.86 -13.22 -18.75
N GLY A 306 26.82 -13.62 -19.60
CA GLY A 306 28.20 -13.14 -19.53
C GLY A 306 28.39 -11.65 -19.79
N LYS A 307 27.36 -10.95 -20.33
CA LYS A 307 27.38 -9.49 -20.52
C LYS A 307 27.09 -8.72 -19.23
N ALA A 308 26.52 -9.34 -18.20
CA ALA A 308 26.11 -8.67 -16.97
C ALA A 308 26.85 -9.23 -15.75
N GLY A 309 27.54 -8.38 -15.00
CA GLY A 309 28.27 -8.85 -13.81
C GLY A 309 27.40 -9.26 -12.61
N LYS A 310 26.06 -9.28 -12.77
CA LYS A 310 25.09 -9.67 -11.74
C LYS A 310 24.68 -11.16 -11.81
N MET A 311 25.04 -11.86 -12.87
CA MET A 311 24.78 -13.30 -13.04
C MET A 311 26.09 -14.06 -13.11
#